data_AF-A0A1B6E4C8-F1
#
_entry.id   AF-A0A1B6E4C8-F1
#
_cell.length_a   1.000
_cell.length_b   1.000
_cell.length_c   1.000
_cell.angle_alpha   90.00
_cell.angle_beta   90.00
_cell.angle_gamma   90.00
#
_symmetry.space_group_name_H-M   'P 1'
#
loop_
_entity.id
_entity.type
_entity.pdbx_description
1 polymer ?
#
loop_
_entity_poly.entity_id
_entity_poly.type
_entity_poly.pdbx_seq_one_letter_code
_entity_poly.pdbx_strand_id
1 'polypeptide(L)'
;MSGWFSIFLVFGLVCLACTFSLVKIVLFLTNSNDDANEVSVWLEEHDLKSYEWLFEEKGISSLVSCATLEELPELPAHDEERLQRAARLLQQRLILRQWLVTLSLQHHHHRLLQEDVTSLEDVYWLEDSRARFLLGKDFAVWSTARQSLPVSKEDLGQLKAELWSAVVKNSQHQDAWTFGGMLVVSVSVAGLVTLAAMTQPSLAPEAKHSLLQYVTGKYLQPSNCTVHFEWNDPHIVGGTMTFIVRFYQRNGQPYPICDTDSLNVEVNEGLRRVATLVELGGREPTAYNRAVCKFTVRQAGQYRITVLVGSIHVQGSPFSKMFLPGPPDPAKTAFVRHSSTVICIAELSHTLVIEPRDEFNNLCHFRPEDDPVAGYTVHISQIGAADTEIPGVTNNLDYDSASLRVKLTVFFSK
;
A
#
# COMPACT_ATOMS: atom_id res chain seq x y z
N MET A 1 -10.22 -8.18 -35.50
CA MET A 1 -9.82 -8.13 -34.08
C MET A 1 -9.62 -9.52 -33.43
N SER A 2 -9.66 -10.64 -34.17
CA SER A 2 -9.48 -11.99 -33.60
C SER A 2 -8.04 -12.52 -33.62
N GLY A 3 -7.17 -12.06 -34.53
CA GLY A 3 -5.82 -12.60 -34.67
C GLY A 3 -4.83 -12.18 -33.58
N TRP A 4 -4.95 -10.96 -33.05
CA TRP A 4 -4.01 -10.43 -32.05
C TRP A 4 -4.19 -11.08 -30.69
N PHE A 5 -5.43 -11.43 -30.32
CA PHE A 5 -5.73 -12.09 -29.05
C PHE A 5 -5.12 -13.50 -28.99
N SER A 6 -5.18 -14.26 -30.09
CA SER A 6 -4.54 -15.58 -30.19
C SER A 6 -3.02 -15.50 -30.09
N ILE A 7 -2.39 -14.46 -30.66
CA ILE A 7 -0.93 -14.28 -30.58
C ILE A 7 -0.48 -14.00 -29.15
N PHE A 8 -1.20 -13.14 -28.41
CA PHE A 8 -0.89 -12.87 -27.00
C PHE A 8 -1.11 -14.09 -26.11
N LEU A 9 -2.12 -14.92 -26.40
CA LEU A 9 -2.41 -16.13 -25.63
C LEU A 9 -1.34 -17.21 -25.87
N VAL A 10 -0.89 -17.39 -27.11
CA VAL A 10 0.23 -18.28 -27.44
C VAL A 10 1.54 -17.79 -26.82
N PHE A 11 1.82 -16.48 -26.87
CA PHE A 11 3.02 -15.92 -26.25
C PHE A 11 3.00 -16.09 -24.71
N GLY A 12 1.83 -15.91 -24.08
CA GLY A 12 1.65 -16.16 -22.65
C GLY A 12 1.90 -17.62 -22.26
N LEU A 13 1.39 -18.57 -23.06
CA LEU A 13 1.62 -20.01 -22.84
C LEU A 13 3.08 -20.41 -23.03
N VAL A 14 3.77 -19.84 -24.03
CA VAL A 14 5.20 -20.09 -24.27
C VAL A 14 6.05 -19.52 -23.13
N CYS A 15 5.78 -18.30 -22.67
CA CYS A 15 6.47 -17.72 -21.52
C CYS A 15 6.26 -18.57 -20.26
N LEU A 16 5.04 -19.07 -20.01
CA LEU A 16 4.75 -19.98 -18.91
C LEU A 16 5.58 -21.26 -19.01
N ALA A 17 5.61 -21.91 -20.19
CA ALA A 17 6.42 -23.11 -20.41
C ALA A 17 7.92 -22.87 -20.21
N CYS A 18 8.44 -21.72 -20.64
CA CYS A 18 9.83 -21.33 -20.43
C CYS A 18 10.14 -21.08 -18.95
N THR A 19 9.25 -20.43 -18.20
CA THR A 19 9.44 -20.24 -16.75
C THR A 19 9.41 -21.56 -15.99
N PHE A 20 8.52 -22.49 -16.37
CA PHE A 20 8.51 -23.84 -15.80
C PHE A 20 9.80 -24.61 -16.08
N SER A 21 10.37 -24.47 -17.28
CA SER A 21 11.66 -25.11 -17.62
C SER A 21 12.83 -24.50 -16.86
N LEU A 22 12.89 -23.16 -16.75
CA LEU A 22 13.96 -22.48 -16.02
C LEU A 22 13.90 -22.77 -14.51
N VAL A 23 12.70 -22.84 -13.93
CA VAL A 23 12.52 -23.20 -12.52
C VAL A 23 12.93 -24.66 -12.27
N LYS A 24 12.60 -25.59 -13.19
CA LYS A 24 13.12 -26.98 -13.11
C LYS A 24 14.65 -27.04 -13.13
N ILE A 25 15.29 -26.24 -13.97
CA ILE A 25 16.76 -26.19 -14.08
C ILE A 25 17.38 -25.60 -12.81
N VAL A 26 16.84 -24.49 -12.30
CA VAL A 26 17.35 -23.86 -11.08
C VAL A 26 17.17 -24.77 -9.87
N LEU A 27 16.01 -25.45 -9.74
CA LEU A 27 15.75 -26.38 -8.65
C LEU A 27 16.60 -27.64 -8.71
N PHE A 28 16.86 -28.17 -9.91
CA PHE A 28 17.81 -29.26 -10.11
C PHE A 28 19.21 -28.86 -9.63
N LEU A 29 19.65 -27.63 -9.92
CA LEU A 29 20.97 -27.15 -9.53
C LEU A 29 21.09 -26.82 -8.04
N THR A 30 20.03 -26.35 -7.38
CA THR A 30 20.10 -25.95 -5.96
C THR A 30 19.86 -27.10 -4.99
N ASN A 31 19.03 -28.09 -5.33
CA ASN A 31 18.67 -29.17 -4.40
C ASN A 31 19.65 -30.36 -4.45
N SER A 32 20.38 -30.54 -5.55
CA SER A 32 21.46 -31.54 -5.61
C SER A 32 22.59 -31.25 -4.64
N ASN A 33 22.72 -30.04 -4.09
CA ASN A 33 23.94 -29.64 -3.38
C ASN A 33 23.97 -29.98 -1.89
N ASP A 34 22.84 -30.15 -1.20
CA ASP A 34 22.83 -30.47 0.25
C ASP A 34 22.75 -31.98 0.50
N ASP A 35 21.83 -32.70 -0.16
CA ASP A 35 21.66 -34.15 0.05
C ASP A 35 22.77 -34.99 -0.63
N ALA A 36 23.28 -34.56 -1.80
CA ALA A 36 24.45 -35.21 -2.41
C ALA A 36 25.72 -35.00 -1.55
N ASN A 37 25.75 -33.96 -0.71
CA ASN A 37 26.84 -33.73 0.22
C ASN A 37 26.84 -34.77 1.36
N GLU A 38 25.65 -35.19 1.83
CA GLU A 38 25.56 -36.25 2.85
C GLU A 38 25.94 -37.63 2.29
N VAL A 39 25.51 -37.96 1.06
CA VAL A 39 25.85 -39.23 0.40
C VAL A 39 27.34 -39.29 0.06
N SER A 40 27.93 -38.20 -0.45
CA SER A 40 29.36 -38.14 -0.78
C SER A 40 30.25 -38.23 0.47
N VAL A 41 29.86 -37.60 1.59
CA VAL A 41 30.54 -37.75 2.88
C VAL A 41 30.46 -39.21 3.37
N TRP A 42 29.30 -39.86 3.25
CA TRP A 42 29.15 -41.26 3.65
C TRP A 42 29.98 -42.21 2.78
N LEU A 43 30.05 -41.97 1.46
CA LEU A 43 30.92 -42.73 0.54
C LEU A 43 32.40 -42.50 0.85
N GLU A 44 32.79 -41.29 1.26
CA GLU A 44 34.15 -40.95 1.67
C GLU A 44 34.54 -41.65 2.99
N GLU A 45 33.65 -41.70 3.99
CA GLU A 45 33.87 -42.43 5.25
C GLU A 45 34.13 -43.93 5.04
N HIS A 46 33.63 -44.49 3.95
CA HIS A 46 33.76 -45.93 3.63
C HIS A 46 34.75 -46.21 2.48
N ASP A 47 35.58 -45.25 2.08
CA ASP A 47 36.52 -45.33 0.94
C ASP A 47 35.88 -45.75 -0.41
N LEU A 48 34.60 -45.44 -0.63
CA LEU A 48 33.85 -45.77 -1.84
C LEU A 48 33.62 -44.56 -2.76
N LYS A 49 34.28 -43.42 -2.47
CA LYS A 49 34.15 -42.16 -3.22
C LYS A 49 34.41 -42.29 -4.72
N SER A 50 35.26 -43.23 -5.14
CA SER A 50 35.52 -43.51 -6.57
C SER A 50 34.29 -43.96 -7.35
N TYR A 51 33.24 -44.41 -6.66
CA TYR A 51 32.00 -44.93 -7.25
C TYR A 51 30.82 -43.95 -7.14
N GLU A 52 31.03 -42.72 -6.69
CA GLU A 52 30.00 -41.68 -6.55
C GLU A 52 29.17 -41.49 -7.84
N TRP A 53 29.83 -41.53 -9.00
CA TRP A 53 29.18 -41.42 -10.30
C TRP A 53 28.15 -42.54 -10.58
N LEU A 54 28.32 -43.75 -10.03
CA LEU A 54 27.36 -44.85 -10.18
C LEU A 54 26.09 -44.61 -9.35
N PHE A 55 26.23 -43.94 -8.20
CA PHE A 55 25.10 -43.55 -7.37
C PHE A 55 24.30 -42.42 -8.03
N GLU A 56 24.99 -41.47 -8.67
CA GLU A 56 24.35 -40.42 -9.47
C GLU A 56 23.60 -41.01 -10.69
N GLU A 57 24.18 -41.97 -11.41
CA GLU A 57 23.55 -42.61 -12.56
C GLU A 57 22.27 -43.39 -12.17
N LYS A 58 22.28 -44.01 -10.99
CA LYS A 58 21.13 -44.73 -10.42
C LYS A 58 20.10 -43.79 -9.77
N GLY A 59 20.38 -42.49 -9.64
CA GLY A 59 19.50 -41.51 -9.02
C GLY A 59 19.42 -41.62 -7.48
N ILE A 60 20.45 -42.20 -6.85
CA ILE A 60 20.52 -42.37 -5.40
C ILE A 60 21.04 -41.07 -4.80
N SER A 61 20.13 -40.19 -4.38
CA SER A 61 20.47 -38.87 -3.84
C SER A 61 20.29 -38.75 -2.33
N SER A 62 19.84 -39.80 -1.64
CA SER A 62 19.57 -39.76 -0.20
C SER A 62 20.25 -40.90 0.57
N LEU A 63 20.56 -40.67 1.85
CA LEU A 63 21.08 -41.70 2.75
C LEU A 63 20.08 -42.85 2.96
N VAL A 64 18.77 -42.58 2.84
CA VAL A 64 17.73 -43.62 2.94
C VAL A 64 17.80 -44.57 1.75
N SER A 65 18.03 -44.04 0.55
CA SER A 65 18.24 -44.82 -0.68
C SER A 65 19.59 -45.55 -0.71
N CYS A 66 20.59 -45.11 0.06
CA CYS A 66 21.84 -45.88 0.24
C CYS A 66 21.67 -47.07 1.22
N ALA A 67 20.62 -47.05 2.04
CA ALA A 67 20.29 -48.11 3.00
C ALA A 67 19.28 -49.16 2.44
N THR A 68 18.70 -48.93 1.26
CA THR A 68 17.87 -49.91 0.54
C THR A 68 18.74 -50.87 -0.27
N LEU A 69 18.97 -52.08 0.26
CA LEU A 69 19.84 -53.09 -0.37
C LEU A 69 19.43 -53.49 -1.80
N GLU A 70 18.16 -53.31 -2.18
CA GLU A 70 17.63 -53.64 -3.51
C GLU A 70 17.99 -52.61 -4.59
N GLU A 71 18.38 -51.40 -4.21
CA GLU A 71 18.60 -50.27 -5.15
C GLU A 71 20.09 -49.97 -5.40
N LEU A 72 21.01 -50.70 -4.76
CA LEU A 72 22.45 -50.44 -4.84
C LEU A 72 23.06 -50.75 -6.22
N PRO A 73 24.12 -50.04 -6.64
CA PRO A 73 24.86 -50.35 -7.85
C PRO A 73 25.70 -51.63 -7.71
N GLU A 74 25.89 -52.36 -8.82
CA GLU A 74 26.75 -53.54 -8.88
C GLU A 74 28.22 -53.13 -8.84
N LEU A 75 29.01 -53.70 -7.93
CA LEU A 75 30.43 -53.39 -7.71
C LEU A 75 31.29 -54.66 -7.80
N PRO A 76 32.62 -54.53 -7.92
CA PRO A 76 33.53 -55.68 -7.78
C PRO A 76 33.32 -56.39 -6.45
N ALA A 77 33.43 -57.73 -6.41
CA ALA A 77 33.03 -58.57 -5.27
C ALA A 77 33.55 -58.10 -3.88
N HIS A 78 34.77 -57.58 -3.82
CA HIS A 78 35.35 -57.05 -2.58
C HIS A 78 34.64 -55.77 -2.09
N ASP A 79 34.29 -54.88 -3.01
CA ASP A 79 33.69 -53.58 -2.71
C ASP A 79 32.16 -53.68 -2.61
N GLU A 80 31.55 -54.67 -3.27
CA GLU A 80 30.13 -55.02 -3.11
C GLU A 80 29.84 -55.52 -1.69
N GLU A 81 30.65 -56.44 -1.16
CA GLU A 81 30.52 -56.89 0.23
C GLU A 81 30.74 -55.75 1.24
N ARG A 82 31.62 -54.80 0.90
CA ARG A 82 31.87 -53.61 1.73
C ARG A 82 30.68 -52.66 1.70
N LEU A 83 30.13 -52.39 0.52
CA LEU A 83 28.95 -51.54 0.33
C LEU A 83 27.72 -52.13 1.02
N GLN A 84 27.46 -53.43 0.85
CA GLN A 84 26.34 -54.10 1.52
C GLN A 84 26.46 -54.05 3.04
N ARG A 85 27.68 -54.18 3.59
CA ARG A 85 27.92 -54.02 5.03
C ARG A 85 27.67 -52.59 5.48
N ALA A 86 28.18 -51.61 4.76
CA ALA A 86 27.97 -50.19 5.05
C ALA A 86 26.48 -49.82 4.98
N ALA A 87 25.76 -50.28 3.96
CA ALA A 87 24.33 -50.06 3.78
C ALA A 87 23.50 -50.66 4.92
N ARG A 88 23.84 -51.88 5.38
CA ARG A 88 23.18 -52.50 6.56
C ARG A 88 23.42 -51.72 7.84
N LEU A 89 24.64 -51.22 8.06
CA LEU A 89 24.95 -50.38 9.23
C LEU A 89 24.21 -49.05 9.16
N LEU A 90 24.14 -48.42 7.98
CA LEU A 90 23.37 -47.20 7.76
C LEU A 90 21.88 -47.43 8.03
N GLN A 91 21.32 -48.54 7.54
CA GLN A 91 19.93 -48.93 7.80
C GLN A 91 19.67 -49.05 9.30
N GLN A 92 20.55 -49.73 10.03
CA GLN A 92 20.43 -49.88 11.50
C GLN A 92 20.49 -48.53 12.22
N ARG A 93 21.38 -47.63 11.80
CA ARG A 93 21.50 -46.27 12.36
C ARG A 93 20.26 -45.43 12.08
N LEU A 94 19.68 -45.52 10.89
CA LEU A 94 18.45 -44.81 10.53
C LEU A 94 17.25 -45.32 11.33
N ILE A 95 17.15 -46.65 11.54
CA ILE A 95 16.13 -47.26 12.40
C ILE A 95 16.30 -46.78 13.84
N LEU A 96 17.52 -46.76 14.37
CA LEU A 96 17.81 -46.25 15.71
C LEU A 96 17.41 -44.77 15.83
N ARG A 97 17.80 -43.93 14.86
CA ARG A 97 17.41 -42.51 14.82
C ARG A 97 15.89 -42.35 14.83
N GLN A 98 15.17 -43.12 14.03
CA GLN A 98 13.70 -43.08 14.00
C GLN A 98 13.07 -43.52 15.31
N TRP A 99 13.65 -44.50 16.00
CA TRP A 99 13.21 -44.90 17.33
C TRP A 99 13.45 -43.82 18.39
N LEU A 100 14.57 -43.09 18.30
CA LEU A 100 14.80 -41.91 19.15
C LEU A 100 13.84 -40.77 18.83
N VAL A 101 13.44 -40.62 17.56
CA VAL A 101 12.44 -39.63 17.11
C VAL A 101 11.10 -39.88 17.79
N THR A 102 10.60 -41.11 17.80
CA THR A 102 9.33 -41.46 18.47
C THR A 102 9.38 -41.23 19.98
N LEU A 103 10.56 -41.27 20.58
CA LEU A 103 10.78 -41.03 22.01
C LEU A 103 11.17 -39.58 22.34
N SER A 104 11.25 -38.69 21.34
CA SER A 104 11.75 -37.30 21.47
C SER A 104 13.21 -37.15 21.96
N LEU A 105 14.04 -38.17 21.78
CA LEU A 105 15.45 -38.22 22.22
C LEU A 105 16.47 -37.95 21.11
N GLN A 106 16.06 -37.30 20.01
CA GLN A 106 16.88 -37.12 18.81
C GLN A 106 18.23 -36.43 19.07
N HIS A 107 18.26 -35.48 20.02
CA HIS A 107 19.44 -34.70 20.34
C HIS A 107 20.59 -35.53 20.94
N HIS A 108 20.29 -36.71 21.49
CA HIS A 108 21.29 -37.59 22.09
C HIS A 108 21.88 -38.62 21.11
N HIS A 109 21.36 -38.70 19.88
CA HIS A 109 21.81 -39.65 18.86
C HIS A 109 23.34 -39.58 18.61
N HIS A 110 23.90 -38.39 18.49
CA HIS A 110 25.34 -38.22 18.26
C HIS A 110 26.20 -38.70 19.45
N ARG A 111 25.71 -38.55 20.69
CA ARG A 111 26.40 -39.03 21.90
C ARG A 111 26.31 -40.54 22.06
N LEU A 112 25.20 -41.14 21.62
CA LEU A 112 25.02 -42.59 21.61
C LEU A 112 25.91 -43.26 20.56
N LEU A 113 26.10 -42.62 19.40
CA LEU A 113 27.03 -43.09 18.37
C LEU A 113 28.50 -43.08 18.83
N GLN A 114 28.90 -42.13 19.69
CA GLN A 114 30.26 -42.08 20.27
C GLN A 114 30.53 -43.23 21.25
N GLU A 115 29.49 -43.93 21.70
CA GLU A 115 29.52 -45.01 22.68
C GLU A 115 29.16 -46.36 22.03
N ASP A 116 29.40 -46.48 20.72
CA ASP A 116 29.20 -47.66 19.88
C ASP A 116 27.75 -48.19 19.81
N VAL A 117 26.76 -47.38 20.20
CA VAL A 117 25.34 -47.73 20.05
C VAL A 117 24.89 -47.36 18.63
N THR A 118 24.99 -48.33 17.71
CA THR A 118 24.69 -48.12 16.29
C THR A 118 23.40 -48.81 15.83
N SER A 119 22.90 -49.74 16.63
CA SER A 119 21.68 -50.51 16.36
C SER A 119 20.76 -50.58 17.58
N LEU A 120 19.50 -50.98 17.35
CA LEU A 120 18.56 -51.27 18.45
C LEU A 120 19.00 -52.46 19.32
N GLU A 121 19.88 -53.33 18.83
CA GLU A 121 20.41 -54.44 19.62
C GLU A 121 21.40 -53.96 20.67
N ASP A 122 22.20 -52.94 20.33
CA ASP A 122 23.20 -52.33 21.22
C ASP A 122 22.55 -51.61 22.41
N VAL A 123 21.29 -51.18 22.25
CA VAL A 123 20.47 -50.57 23.32
C VAL A 123 20.25 -51.55 24.48
N TYR A 124 20.21 -52.86 24.23
CA TYR A 124 20.10 -53.86 25.29
C TYR A 124 21.38 -54.00 26.12
N TRP A 125 22.52 -53.65 25.56
CA TRP A 125 23.83 -53.85 26.18
C TRP A 125 24.38 -52.59 26.85
N LEU A 126 23.77 -51.43 26.62
CA LEU A 126 24.17 -50.18 27.26
C LEU A 126 23.92 -50.24 28.78
N GLU A 127 24.97 -50.02 29.58
CA GLU A 127 24.86 -50.02 31.04
C GLU A 127 24.04 -48.81 31.55
N ASP A 128 23.19 -49.02 32.55
CA ASP A 128 22.31 -47.96 33.09
C ASP A 128 23.09 -46.80 33.75
N SER A 129 24.26 -47.08 34.33
CA SER A 129 25.19 -46.07 34.87
C SER A 129 25.68 -45.12 33.78
N ARG A 130 26.01 -45.67 32.60
CA ARG A 130 26.55 -44.95 31.44
C ARG A 130 25.44 -44.24 30.67
N ALA A 131 24.30 -44.89 30.49
CA ALA A 131 23.10 -44.26 29.93
C ALA A 131 22.64 -43.05 30.76
N ARG A 132 22.70 -43.13 32.09
CA ARG A 132 22.36 -42.01 32.98
C ARG A 132 23.32 -40.83 32.87
N PHE A 133 24.60 -41.10 32.59
CA PHE A 133 25.59 -40.05 32.31
C PHE A 133 25.33 -39.36 30.96
N LEU A 134 25.00 -40.12 29.92
CA LEU A 134 24.80 -39.59 28.56
C LEU A 134 23.47 -38.80 28.41
N LEU A 135 22.40 -39.32 28.99
CA LEU A 135 21.03 -38.82 28.80
C LEU A 135 20.57 -37.88 29.92
N GLY A 136 21.22 -37.93 31.09
CA GLY A 136 20.96 -37.04 32.22
C GLY A 136 19.50 -37.06 32.67
N LYS A 137 18.75 -36.00 32.35
CA LYS A 137 17.34 -35.82 32.72
C LYS A 137 16.40 -36.74 31.95
N ASP A 138 16.79 -37.15 30.74
CA ASP A 138 15.96 -37.94 29.83
C ASP A 138 16.12 -39.45 30.06
N PHE A 139 16.93 -39.84 31.04
CA PHE A 139 17.16 -41.24 31.40
C PHE A 139 15.87 -41.98 31.79
N ALA A 140 14.90 -41.31 32.42
CA ALA A 140 13.63 -41.95 32.78
C ALA A 140 12.85 -42.40 31.53
N VAL A 141 12.78 -41.56 30.50
CA VAL A 141 12.11 -41.85 29.23
C VAL A 141 12.84 -42.95 28.48
N TRP A 142 14.18 -42.90 28.45
CA TRP A 142 15.02 -43.96 27.89
C TRP A 142 14.84 -45.30 28.59
N SER A 143 14.82 -45.32 29.92
CA SER A 143 14.65 -46.55 30.70
C SER A 143 13.28 -47.18 30.44
N THR A 144 12.22 -46.37 30.37
CA THR A 144 10.88 -46.88 30.01
C THR A 144 10.83 -47.40 28.58
N ALA A 145 11.52 -46.74 27.65
CA ALA A 145 11.59 -47.17 26.27
C ALA A 145 12.38 -48.47 26.10
N ARG A 146 13.51 -48.63 26.81
CA ARG A 146 14.29 -49.87 26.84
C ARG A 146 13.47 -51.04 27.38
N GLN A 147 12.67 -50.81 28.42
CA GLN A 147 11.77 -51.81 28.98
C GLN A 147 10.61 -52.18 28.03
N SER A 148 10.24 -51.27 27.11
CA SER A 148 9.24 -51.52 26.08
C SER A 148 9.77 -52.27 24.85
N LEU A 149 11.09 -52.51 24.77
CA LEU A 149 11.67 -53.22 23.63
C LEU A 149 11.36 -54.74 23.69
N PRO A 150 11.08 -55.38 22.54
CA PRO A 150 10.68 -56.80 22.53
C PRO A 150 11.84 -57.76 22.85
N VAL A 151 11.63 -58.64 23.82
CA VAL A 151 12.63 -59.65 24.23
C VAL A 151 12.78 -60.79 23.21
N SER A 152 11.76 -61.02 22.37
CA SER A 152 11.81 -62.00 21.28
C SER A 152 12.52 -61.45 20.05
N LYS A 153 13.39 -62.27 19.44
CA LYS A 153 14.10 -61.95 18.19
C LYS A 153 13.15 -61.71 17.03
N GLU A 154 12.01 -62.41 17.00
CA GLU A 154 11.00 -62.28 15.94
C GLU A 154 10.26 -60.95 16.05
N ASP A 155 9.85 -60.58 17.27
CA ASP A 155 9.13 -59.32 17.54
C ASP A 155 10.05 -58.10 17.34
N LEU A 156 11.33 -58.22 17.68
CA LEU A 156 12.33 -57.18 17.38
C LEU A 156 12.50 -57.00 15.86
N GLY A 157 12.42 -58.08 15.09
CA GLY A 157 12.42 -58.04 13.63
C GLY A 157 11.22 -57.29 13.06
N GLN A 158 10.02 -57.51 13.61
CA GLN A 158 8.81 -56.79 13.22
C GLN A 158 8.92 -55.29 13.54
N LEU A 159 9.37 -54.94 14.75
CA LEU A 159 9.58 -53.54 15.14
C LEU A 159 10.58 -52.82 14.21
N LYS A 160 11.70 -53.48 13.86
CA LYS A 160 12.68 -52.93 12.91
C LYS A 160 12.04 -52.68 11.53
N ALA A 161 11.20 -53.58 11.05
CA ALA A 161 10.49 -53.42 9.77
C ALA A 161 9.47 -52.28 9.80
N GLU A 162 8.71 -52.15 10.89
CA GLU A 162 7.76 -51.03 11.09
C GLU A 162 8.49 -49.68 11.13
N LEU A 163 9.56 -49.57 11.92
CA LEU A 163 10.36 -48.36 12.00
C LEU A 163 11.01 -48.02 10.66
N TRP A 164 11.53 -49.01 9.94
CA TRP A 164 12.06 -48.82 8.60
C TRP A 164 11.00 -48.32 7.61
N SER A 165 9.79 -48.90 7.65
CA SER A 165 8.67 -48.43 6.82
C SER A 165 8.29 -46.98 7.12
N ALA A 166 8.38 -46.55 8.39
CA ALA A 166 8.16 -45.18 8.80
C ALA A 166 9.26 -44.24 8.29
N VAL A 167 10.53 -44.68 8.31
CA VAL A 167 11.65 -43.92 7.72
C VAL A 167 11.42 -43.69 6.23
N VAL A 168 11.11 -44.74 5.47
CA VAL A 168 10.86 -44.68 4.02
C VAL A 168 9.63 -43.81 3.69
N LYS A 169 8.57 -43.90 4.50
CA LYS A 169 7.36 -43.09 4.31
C LYS A 169 7.60 -41.61 4.62
N ASN A 170 8.41 -41.29 5.63
CA ASN A 170 8.71 -39.91 6.00
C ASN A 170 9.63 -39.23 4.97
N SER A 171 10.60 -39.95 4.38
CA SER A 171 11.42 -39.41 3.30
C SER A 171 10.59 -39.15 2.03
N GLN A 172 9.77 -40.11 1.61
CA GLN A 172 8.91 -39.95 0.43
C GLN A 172 7.86 -38.82 0.58
N HIS A 173 7.35 -38.57 1.81
CA HIS A 173 6.43 -37.47 2.06
C HIS A 173 7.10 -36.09 2.06
N GLN A 174 8.37 -35.97 2.49
CA GLN A 174 9.14 -34.74 2.31
C GLN A 174 9.33 -34.43 0.83
N ASP A 175 9.59 -35.44 -0.01
CA ASP A 175 9.71 -35.25 -1.47
C ASP A 175 8.37 -34.86 -2.13
N ALA A 176 7.25 -35.39 -1.64
CA ALA A 176 5.92 -35.10 -2.17
C ALA A 176 5.41 -33.68 -1.82
N TRP A 177 5.74 -33.17 -0.63
CA TRP A 177 5.32 -31.83 -0.18
C TRP A 177 6.24 -30.70 -0.63
N THR A 178 7.48 -30.99 -1.00
CA THR A 178 8.47 -29.96 -1.35
C THR A 178 8.35 -29.42 -2.77
N PHE A 179 7.92 -30.21 -3.76
CA PHE A 179 8.06 -29.77 -5.17
C PHE A 179 6.82 -29.77 -6.07
N GLY A 180 5.93 -30.76 -6.00
CA GLY A 180 4.72 -30.78 -6.84
C GLY A 180 3.49 -30.21 -6.15
N GLY A 181 3.26 -30.63 -4.90
CA GLY A 181 2.05 -30.33 -4.15
C GLY A 181 1.90 -28.85 -3.83
N MET A 182 2.94 -28.20 -3.29
CA MET A 182 2.85 -26.81 -2.85
C MET A 182 2.65 -25.83 -4.01
N LEU A 183 3.29 -26.08 -5.17
CA LEU A 183 3.17 -25.21 -6.34
C LEU A 183 1.82 -25.40 -7.03
N VAL A 184 1.35 -26.64 -7.22
CA VAL A 184 0.01 -26.91 -7.79
C VAL A 184 -1.08 -26.35 -6.89
N VAL A 185 -0.95 -26.48 -5.57
CA VAL A 185 -1.90 -25.89 -4.62
C VAL A 185 -1.83 -24.36 -4.68
N SER A 186 -0.65 -23.74 -4.73
CA SER A 186 -0.54 -22.29 -4.81
C SER A 186 -1.08 -21.70 -6.11
N VAL A 187 -0.81 -22.33 -7.26
CA VAL A 187 -1.28 -21.88 -8.58
C VAL A 187 -2.77 -22.14 -8.73
N SER A 188 -3.28 -23.26 -8.20
CA SER A 188 -4.71 -23.55 -8.21
C SER A 188 -5.47 -22.60 -7.29
N VAL A 189 -4.98 -22.34 -6.08
CA VAL A 189 -5.61 -21.37 -5.16
C VAL A 189 -5.55 -19.95 -5.74
N ALA A 190 -4.41 -19.53 -6.28
CA ALA A 190 -4.30 -18.22 -6.94
C ALA A 190 -5.22 -18.12 -8.16
N GLY A 191 -5.28 -19.17 -8.98
CA GLY A 191 -6.18 -19.26 -10.13
C GLY A 191 -7.65 -19.21 -9.74
N LEU A 192 -8.04 -19.95 -8.71
CA LEU A 192 -9.42 -20.04 -8.22
C LEU A 192 -9.85 -18.75 -7.50
N VAL A 193 -8.96 -18.12 -6.73
CA VAL A 193 -9.19 -16.78 -6.15
C VAL A 193 -9.33 -15.72 -7.26
N THR A 194 -8.51 -15.79 -8.31
CA THR A 194 -8.62 -14.89 -9.47
C THR A 194 -9.92 -15.12 -10.24
N LEU A 195 -10.31 -16.38 -10.45
CA LEU A 195 -11.56 -16.74 -11.13
C LEU A 195 -12.79 -16.35 -10.29
N ALA A 196 -12.74 -16.56 -8.98
CA ALA A 196 -13.80 -16.17 -8.04
C ALA A 196 -13.93 -14.63 -7.98
N ALA A 197 -12.82 -13.90 -7.95
CA ALA A 197 -12.83 -12.43 -8.04
C ALA A 197 -13.39 -11.93 -9.38
N MET A 198 -13.22 -12.68 -10.47
CA MET A 198 -13.78 -12.34 -11.79
C MET A 198 -15.26 -12.73 -11.96
N THR A 199 -15.70 -13.83 -11.34
CA THR A 199 -17.05 -14.40 -11.51
C THR A 199 -18.04 -13.98 -10.42
N GLN A 200 -17.55 -13.51 -9.26
CA GLN A 200 -18.36 -12.98 -8.17
C GLN A 200 -17.78 -11.65 -7.63
N PRO A 201 -18.05 -10.51 -8.30
CA PRO A 201 -17.66 -9.19 -7.82
C PRO A 201 -18.36 -8.78 -6.52
N SER A 202 -19.39 -9.51 -6.07
CA SER A 202 -20.25 -9.15 -4.94
C SER A 202 -19.76 -9.65 -3.57
N LEU A 203 -18.76 -10.54 -3.51
CA LEU A 203 -18.30 -11.16 -2.25
C LEU A 203 -17.16 -10.41 -1.55
N ALA A 204 -16.59 -9.37 -2.15
CA ALA A 204 -15.62 -8.49 -1.50
C ALA A 204 -15.77 -7.03 -1.97
N PRO A 205 -16.76 -6.28 -1.43
CA PRO A 205 -16.95 -4.88 -1.77
C PRO A 205 -15.92 -3.91 -1.13
N GLU A 206 -14.96 -4.41 -0.31
CA GLU A 206 -14.06 -3.53 0.46
C GLU A 206 -12.56 -3.69 0.19
N ALA A 207 -12.11 -4.63 -0.64
CA ALA A 207 -10.73 -4.61 -1.14
C ALA A 207 -10.67 -3.69 -2.36
N LYS A 208 -10.57 -2.37 -2.10
CA LYS A 208 -10.67 -1.29 -3.12
C LYS A 208 -9.76 -1.46 -4.35
N HIS A 209 -8.76 -2.34 -4.30
CA HIS A 209 -7.90 -2.64 -5.44
C HIS A 209 -7.65 -4.15 -5.53
N SER A 210 -8.00 -4.75 -6.67
CA SER A 210 -7.53 -6.09 -7.02
C SER A 210 -6.00 -6.09 -7.04
N LEU A 211 -5.34 -7.15 -6.56
CA LEU A 211 -3.88 -7.28 -6.54
C LEU A 211 -3.26 -6.94 -7.91
N LEU A 212 -3.92 -7.33 -9.01
CA LEU A 212 -3.50 -6.99 -10.37
C LEU A 212 -3.55 -5.48 -10.66
N GLN A 213 -4.56 -4.78 -10.15
CA GLN A 213 -4.70 -3.34 -10.31
C GLN A 213 -3.60 -2.58 -9.54
N TYR A 214 -3.25 -3.06 -8.36
CA TYR A 214 -2.15 -2.53 -7.57
C TYR A 214 -0.79 -2.72 -8.27
N VAL A 215 -0.52 -3.93 -8.77
CA VAL A 215 0.73 -4.25 -9.50
C VAL A 215 0.83 -3.51 -10.83
N THR A 216 -0.28 -3.36 -11.56
CA THR A 216 -0.31 -2.63 -12.84
C THR A 216 -0.36 -1.11 -12.69
N GLY A 217 -0.58 -0.59 -11.47
CA GLY A 217 -0.72 0.84 -11.21
C GLY A 217 -1.98 1.48 -11.81
N LYS A 218 -2.99 0.67 -12.18
CA LYS A 218 -4.24 1.12 -12.83
C LYS A 218 -5.28 1.58 -11.82
N TYR A 219 -4.88 2.36 -10.83
CA TYR A 219 -5.78 2.92 -9.82
C TYR A 219 -5.55 4.43 -9.69
N LEU A 220 -6.58 5.13 -9.22
CA LEU A 220 -6.55 6.57 -9.01
C LEU A 220 -5.47 6.95 -7.99
N GLN A 221 -4.58 7.85 -8.37
CA GLN A 221 -3.51 8.36 -7.52
C GLN A 221 -3.75 9.85 -7.20
N PRO A 222 -4.22 10.21 -6.00
CA PRO A 222 -4.54 11.61 -5.64
C PRO A 222 -3.37 12.57 -5.83
N SER A 223 -2.13 12.13 -5.55
CA SER A 223 -0.92 12.93 -5.71
C SER A 223 -0.55 13.26 -7.16
N ASN A 224 -1.07 12.52 -8.13
CA ASN A 224 -0.87 12.79 -9.56
C ASN A 224 -2.01 13.64 -10.15
N CYS A 225 -3.09 13.86 -9.39
CA CYS A 225 -4.22 14.65 -9.83
C CYS A 225 -3.83 16.13 -9.85
N THR A 226 -4.28 16.86 -10.87
CA THR A 226 -3.95 18.28 -11.04
C THR A 226 -5.20 19.14 -10.98
N VAL A 227 -5.06 20.34 -10.42
CA VAL A 227 -6.16 21.30 -10.28
C VAL A 227 -5.80 22.56 -11.07
N HIS A 228 -6.72 23.00 -11.94
CA HIS A 228 -6.55 24.20 -12.76
C HIS A 228 -7.70 25.17 -12.51
N PHE A 229 -7.37 26.38 -12.09
CA PHE A 229 -8.34 27.45 -11.86
C PHE A 229 -8.52 28.27 -13.14
N GLU A 230 -9.76 28.55 -13.55
CA GLU A 230 -10.06 29.35 -14.75
C GLU A 230 -9.97 30.87 -14.49
N TRP A 231 -9.28 31.26 -13.43
CA TRP A 231 -9.04 32.65 -13.06
C TRP A 231 -7.63 32.82 -12.47
N ASN A 232 -7.17 34.07 -12.43
CA ASN A 232 -5.92 34.47 -11.80
C ASN A 232 -6.18 35.15 -10.46
N ASP A 233 -5.30 34.91 -9.50
CA ASP A 233 -5.36 35.57 -8.19
C ASP A 233 -4.61 36.92 -8.23
N PRO A 234 -5.12 37.96 -7.56
CA PRO A 234 -6.44 38.04 -6.93
C PRO A 234 -7.57 38.27 -7.96
N HIS A 235 -8.79 37.85 -7.64
CA HIS A 235 -9.96 38.01 -8.51
C HIS A 235 -11.05 38.87 -7.86
N ILE A 236 -11.91 39.53 -8.62
CA ILE A 236 -13.00 40.36 -8.07
C ILE A 236 -14.24 39.50 -7.81
N VAL A 237 -15.00 39.78 -6.75
CA VAL A 237 -16.25 39.08 -6.43
C VAL A 237 -17.36 39.34 -7.46
N GLY A 238 -18.41 38.50 -7.44
CA GLY A 238 -19.64 38.68 -8.23
C GLY A 238 -19.86 37.67 -9.36
N GLY A 239 -18.81 36.91 -9.71
CA GLY A 239 -18.90 35.85 -10.71
C GLY A 239 -19.12 34.44 -10.15
N THR A 240 -19.48 33.52 -11.04
CA THR A 240 -19.31 32.08 -10.82
C THR A 240 -17.87 31.70 -11.14
N MET A 241 -17.16 31.19 -10.13
CA MET A 241 -15.80 30.70 -10.25
C MET A 241 -15.80 29.24 -10.67
N THR A 242 -14.94 28.90 -11.63
CA THR A 242 -14.83 27.54 -12.17
C THR A 242 -13.40 27.04 -12.08
N PHE A 243 -13.22 25.83 -11.59
CA PHE A 243 -11.94 25.13 -11.66
C PHE A 243 -12.12 23.68 -12.03
N ILE A 244 -11.09 23.12 -12.66
CA ILE A 244 -11.10 21.79 -13.23
C ILE A 244 -10.09 20.92 -12.48
N VAL A 245 -10.56 19.80 -11.94
CA VAL A 245 -9.70 18.75 -11.38
C VAL A 245 -9.51 17.68 -12.44
N ARG A 246 -8.27 17.31 -12.76
CA ARG A 246 -7.94 16.22 -13.67
C ARG A 246 -7.35 15.05 -12.89
N PHE A 247 -7.87 13.86 -13.15
CA PHE A 247 -7.52 12.64 -12.42
C PHE A 247 -6.57 11.76 -13.23
N TYR A 248 -5.55 11.25 -12.55
CA TYR A 248 -4.50 10.44 -13.15
C TYR A 248 -4.24 9.19 -12.32
N GLN A 249 -3.89 8.12 -13.01
CA GLN A 249 -3.44 6.86 -12.44
C GLN A 249 -2.00 7.00 -11.92
N ARG A 250 -1.55 6.02 -11.14
CA ARG A 250 -0.14 5.95 -10.68
C ARG A 250 0.87 5.91 -11.83
N ASN A 251 0.50 5.28 -12.95
CA ASN A 251 1.32 5.22 -14.17
C ASN A 251 1.27 6.52 -15.03
N GLY A 252 0.55 7.55 -14.61
CA GLY A 252 0.40 8.82 -15.32
C GLY A 252 -0.69 8.85 -16.39
N GLN A 253 -1.41 7.76 -16.64
CA GLN A 253 -2.53 7.73 -17.59
C GLN A 253 -3.78 8.42 -17.02
N PRO A 254 -4.65 9.01 -17.86
CA PRO A 254 -5.93 9.56 -17.41
C PRO A 254 -6.80 8.51 -16.69
N TYR A 255 -7.39 8.91 -15.57
CA TYR A 255 -8.29 8.04 -14.79
C TYR A 255 -9.76 8.45 -14.99
N PRO A 256 -10.67 7.53 -15.38
CA PRO A 256 -12.10 7.82 -15.48
C PRO A 256 -12.72 7.93 -14.09
N ILE A 257 -13.00 9.17 -13.67
CA ILE A 257 -13.61 9.46 -12.38
C ILE A 257 -15.11 9.14 -12.42
N CYS A 258 -15.62 8.54 -11.35
CA CYS A 258 -17.04 8.30 -11.17
C CYS A 258 -17.48 8.47 -9.71
N ASP A 259 -18.77 8.35 -9.44
CA ASP A 259 -19.35 8.60 -8.11
C ASP A 259 -18.80 7.66 -7.01
N THR A 260 -18.27 6.50 -7.38
CA THR A 260 -17.67 5.56 -6.41
C THR A 260 -16.33 6.01 -5.84
N ASP A 261 -15.62 6.92 -6.53
CA ASP A 261 -14.28 7.38 -6.12
C ASP A 261 -14.30 8.38 -4.96
N SER A 262 -15.49 8.78 -4.49
CA SER A 262 -15.68 9.64 -3.31
C SER A 262 -14.92 10.97 -3.40
N LEU A 263 -15.08 11.70 -4.52
CA LEU A 263 -14.54 13.05 -4.66
C LEU A 263 -15.27 14.03 -3.72
N ASN A 264 -14.54 14.68 -2.83
CA ASN A 264 -15.07 15.73 -1.96
C ASN A 264 -14.38 17.07 -2.27
N VAL A 265 -15.19 18.11 -2.48
CA VAL A 265 -14.74 19.47 -2.76
C VAL A 265 -15.38 20.40 -1.75
N GLU A 266 -14.54 21.10 -1.00
CA GLU A 266 -14.96 22.02 0.04
C GLU A 266 -14.35 23.40 -0.21
N VAL A 267 -15.21 24.40 -0.34
CA VAL A 267 -14.82 25.80 -0.48
C VAL A 267 -15.27 26.52 0.78
N ASN A 268 -14.33 27.08 1.54
CA ASN A 268 -14.60 27.74 2.80
C ASN A 268 -14.02 29.17 2.82
N GLU A 269 -14.78 30.11 3.35
CA GLU A 269 -14.35 31.45 3.72
C GLU A 269 -14.29 31.52 5.25
N GLY A 270 -13.10 31.37 5.83
CA GLY A 270 -12.95 31.19 7.28
C GLY A 270 -13.74 29.97 7.78
N LEU A 271 -14.82 30.21 8.52
CA LEU A 271 -15.72 29.17 9.05
C LEU A 271 -16.97 28.94 8.18
N ARG A 272 -17.21 29.79 7.19
CA ARG A 272 -18.40 29.71 6.33
C ARG A 272 -18.12 28.79 5.15
N ARG A 273 -18.95 27.76 4.98
CA ARG A 273 -18.89 26.87 3.81
C ARG A 273 -19.69 27.45 2.64
N VAL A 274 -19.10 27.44 1.47
CA VAL A 274 -19.68 27.93 0.22
C VAL A 274 -20.22 26.75 -0.57
N ALA A 275 -21.46 26.88 -1.05
CA ALA A 275 -22.07 25.86 -1.90
C ALA A 275 -21.26 25.70 -3.20
N THR A 276 -20.83 24.47 -3.46
CA THR A 276 -20.03 24.12 -4.64
C THR A 276 -20.75 23.03 -5.43
N LEU A 277 -20.94 23.27 -6.71
CA LEU A 277 -21.44 22.30 -7.67
C LEU A 277 -20.26 21.55 -8.26
N VAL A 278 -20.33 20.22 -8.29
CA VAL A 278 -19.30 19.36 -8.87
C VAL A 278 -19.94 18.53 -9.98
N GLU A 279 -19.44 18.70 -11.21
CA GLU A 279 -19.87 17.94 -12.38
C GLU A 279 -18.73 16.98 -12.77
N LEU A 280 -18.98 15.67 -12.69
CA LEU A 280 -18.02 14.66 -13.12
C LEU A 280 -18.09 14.46 -14.64
N GLY A 281 -16.92 14.39 -15.28
CA GLY A 281 -16.78 14.15 -16.71
C GLY A 281 -17.04 15.38 -17.59
N GLY A 282 -17.41 15.12 -18.85
CA GLY A 282 -17.84 16.12 -19.79
C GLY A 282 -18.66 15.49 -20.92
N ARG A 283 -19.29 16.34 -21.75
CA ARG A 283 -20.08 15.88 -22.91
C ARG A 283 -19.23 15.19 -23.99
N GLU A 284 -17.93 15.50 -24.01
CA GLU A 284 -16.99 14.91 -24.96
C GLU A 284 -16.41 13.59 -24.44
N PRO A 285 -16.25 12.56 -25.29
CA PRO A 285 -15.67 11.28 -24.89
C PRO A 285 -14.23 11.37 -24.34
N THR A 286 -13.52 12.47 -24.57
CA THR A 286 -12.15 12.71 -24.07
C THR A 286 -12.11 13.31 -22.67
N ALA A 287 -13.26 13.70 -22.13
CA ALA A 287 -13.40 14.43 -20.87
C ALA A 287 -13.66 13.52 -19.65
N TYR A 288 -13.55 12.21 -19.78
CA TYR A 288 -13.89 11.27 -18.71
C TYR A 288 -13.03 11.43 -17.44
N ASN A 289 -11.84 12.03 -17.55
CA ASN A 289 -10.90 12.18 -16.43
C ASN A 289 -10.94 13.54 -15.76
N ARG A 290 -11.98 14.35 -15.98
CA ARG A 290 -12.10 15.69 -15.38
C ARG A 290 -13.32 15.81 -14.49
N ALA A 291 -13.24 16.62 -13.44
CA ALA A 291 -14.38 17.12 -12.70
C ALA A 291 -14.37 18.66 -12.76
N VAL A 292 -15.50 19.25 -13.14
CA VAL A 292 -15.68 20.70 -13.22
C VAL A 292 -16.39 21.14 -11.95
N CYS A 293 -15.72 21.98 -11.18
CA CYS A 293 -16.22 22.50 -9.91
C CYS A 293 -16.59 23.97 -10.09
N LYS A 294 -17.82 24.35 -9.71
CA LYS A 294 -18.36 25.70 -9.84
C LYS A 294 -18.89 26.19 -8.50
N PHE A 295 -18.58 27.43 -8.14
CA PHE A 295 -19.14 28.07 -6.95
C PHE A 295 -19.28 29.57 -7.19
N THR A 296 -20.14 30.24 -6.42
CA THR A 296 -20.31 31.70 -6.53
C THR A 296 -19.63 32.40 -5.38
N VAL A 297 -18.91 33.48 -5.68
CA VAL A 297 -18.21 34.28 -4.68
C VAL A 297 -18.86 35.63 -4.58
N ARG A 298 -19.44 35.93 -3.42
CA ARG A 298 -20.08 37.23 -3.14
C ARG A 298 -19.38 38.01 -2.03
N GLN A 299 -18.62 37.34 -1.17
CA GLN A 299 -17.90 38.00 -0.08
C GLN A 299 -16.43 38.11 -0.43
N ALA A 300 -15.87 39.31 -0.27
CA ALA A 300 -14.45 39.54 -0.48
C ALA A 300 -13.66 38.97 0.70
N GLY A 301 -12.56 38.29 0.41
CA GLY A 301 -11.80 37.60 1.43
C GLY A 301 -10.90 36.49 0.90
N GLN A 302 -10.18 35.86 1.82
CA GLN A 302 -9.36 34.70 1.53
C GLN A 302 -10.19 33.42 1.66
N TYR A 303 -10.22 32.63 0.59
CA TYR A 303 -10.96 31.39 0.49
C TYR A 303 -9.99 30.22 0.50
N ARG A 304 -10.35 29.18 1.25
CA ARG A 304 -9.65 27.91 1.30
C ARG A 304 -10.44 26.86 0.52
N ILE A 305 -9.87 26.39 -0.58
CA ILE A 305 -10.45 25.37 -1.45
C ILE A 305 -9.73 24.06 -1.19
N THR A 306 -10.46 23.07 -0.67
CA THR A 306 -9.95 21.74 -0.38
C THR A 306 -10.55 20.73 -1.34
N VAL A 307 -9.69 20.01 -2.04
CA VAL A 307 -10.08 18.91 -2.94
C VAL A 307 -9.50 17.62 -2.38
N LEU A 308 -10.38 16.64 -2.11
CA LEU A 308 -10.03 15.33 -1.59
C LEU A 308 -10.62 14.23 -2.48
N VAL A 309 -9.88 13.14 -2.61
CA VAL A 309 -10.38 11.88 -3.18
C VAL A 309 -10.39 10.86 -2.06
N GLY A 310 -11.59 10.40 -1.69
CA GLY A 310 -11.80 9.67 -0.43
C GLY A 310 -11.46 10.55 0.76
N SER A 311 -10.36 10.23 1.45
CA SER A 311 -9.84 10.98 2.60
C SER A 311 -8.46 11.60 2.35
N ILE A 312 -7.98 11.62 1.11
CA ILE A 312 -6.63 12.04 0.74
C ILE A 312 -6.67 13.31 -0.10
N HIS A 313 -5.83 14.28 0.23
CA HIS A 313 -5.67 15.51 -0.56
C HIS A 313 -5.05 15.22 -1.92
N VAL A 314 -5.60 15.86 -2.97
CA VAL A 314 -4.93 15.91 -4.28
C VAL A 314 -3.71 16.81 -4.23
N GLN A 315 -2.86 16.74 -5.26
CA GLN A 315 -1.67 17.59 -5.35
C GLN A 315 -2.01 19.08 -5.21
N GLY A 316 -1.34 19.77 -4.29
CA GLY A 316 -1.52 21.21 -4.04
C GLY A 316 -2.72 21.58 -3.16
N SER A 317 -3.61 20.64 -2.85
CA SER A 317 -4.71 20.87 -1.90
C SER A 317 -4.17 20.92 -0.46
N PRO A 318 -4.64 21.86 0.39
CA PRO A 318 -5.64 22.90 0.13
C PRO A 318 -5.06 24.13 -0.59
N PHE A 319 -5.88 24.75 -1.44
CA PHE A 319 -5.53 25.97 -2.16
C PHE A 319 -6.08 27.22 -1.45
N SER A 320 -5.26 28.25 -1.35
CA SER A 320 -5.67 29.56 -0.84
C SER A 320 -5.88 30.53 -2.01
N LYS A 321 -7.06 31.14 -2.09
CA LYS A 321 -7.46 32.06 -3.16
C LYS A 321 -7.96 33.38 -2.58
N MET A 322 -7.63 34.48 -3.24
CA MET A 322 -7.94 35.83 -2.75
C MET A 322 -8.97 36.49 -3.65
N PHE A 323 -10.10 36.88 -3.06
CA PHE A 323 -11.17 37.61 -3.74
C PHE A 323 -11.29 39.05 -3.23
N LEU A 324 -11.22 40.01 -4.13
CA LEU A 324 -11.30 41.44 -3.86
C LEU A 324 -12.74 41.94 -4.01
N PRO A 325 -13.12 42.98 -3.24
CA PRO A 325 -14.43 43.62 -3.40
C PRO A 325 -14.59 44.22 -4.80
N GLY A 326 -15.84 44.33 -5.24
CA GLY A 326 -16.19 45.02 -6.48
C GLY A 326 -16.04 46.55 -6.39
N PRO A 327 -16.33 47.25 -7.50
CA PRO A 327 -16.41 48.71 -7.48
C PRO A 327 -17.53 49.18 -6.54
N PRO A 328 -17.44 50.41 -5.99
CA PRO A 328 -18.47 50.96 -5.12
C PRO A 328 -19.83 51.04 -5.81
N ASP A 329 -20.86 50.49 -5.16
CA ASP A 329 -22.26 50.65 -5.53
C ASP A 329 -22.85 51.85 -4.77
N PRO A 330 -23.37 52.88 -5.47
CA PRO A 330 -24.03 54.02 -4.85
C PRO A 330 -25.17 53.64 -3.92
N ALA A 331 -25.88 52.53 -4.17
CA ALA A 331 -27.00 52.10 -3.34
C ALA A 331 -26.58 51.47 -1.99
N LYS A 332 -25.33 51.01 -1.89
CA LYS A 332 -24.77 50.35 -0.69
C LYS A 332 -23.78 51.22 0.06
N THR A 333 -23.21 52.20 -0.63
CA THR A 333 -22.28 53.18 -0.05
C THR A 333 -23.05 54.19 0.80
N ALA A 334 -22.67 54.33 2.08
CA ALA A 334 -23.40 55.15 3.03
C ALA A 334 -22.50 55.75 4.12
N PHE A 335 -23.01 56.74 4.85
CA PHE A 335 -22.35 57.27 6.04
C PHE A 335 -22.34 56.23 7.18
N VAL A 336 -21.18 56.05 7.83
CA VAL A 336 -20.98 55.08 8.93
C VAL A 336 -21.92 55.32 10.12
N ARG A 337 -22.20 56.59 10.40
CA ARG A 337 -23.15 57.00 11.42
C ARG A 337 -24.27 57.74 10.73
N HIS A 338 -25.27 57.00 10.26
CA HIS A 338 -26.46 57.62 9.71
C HIS A 338 -27.10 58.51 10.79
N SER A 339 -27.11 59.81 10.55
CA SER A 339 -27.91 60.74 11.33
C SER A 339 -28.51 61.69 10.34
N SER A 340 -29.82 61.89 10.40
CA SER A 340 -30.52 62.88 9.59
C SER A 340 -30.14 64.31 9.99
N THR A 341 -29.41 64.49 11.09
CA THR A 341 -28.97 65.79 11.58
C THR A 341 -27.53 65.70 12.10
N VAL A 342 -26.71 66.65 11.67
CA VAL A 342 -25.32 66.81 12.10
C VAL A 342 -25.18 68.23 12.65
N ILE A 343 -24.64 68.37 13.85
CA ILE A 343 -24.40 69.69 14.47
C ILE A 343 -23.00 70.14 14.06
N CYS A 344 -22.94 71.24 13.30
CA CYS A 344 -21.69 71.90 12.91
C CYS A 344 -21.53 73.21 13.69
N ILE A 345 -20.31 73.54 14.09
CA ILE A 345 -19.98 74.79 14.77
C ILE A 345 -19.24 75.68 13.76
N ALA A 346 -19.65 76.94 13.64
CA ALA A 346 -18.96 77.89 12.77
C ALA A 346 -17.48 78.02 13.14
N GLU A 347 -16.61 78.17 12.15
CA GLU A 347 -15.14 78.20 12.29
C GLU A 347 -14.51 76.87 12.78
N LEU A 348 -15.27 75.77 12.86
CA LEU A 348 -14.75 74.44 13.18
C LEU A 348 -15.09 73.43 12.09
N SER A 349 -14.06 72.78 11.54
CA SER A 349 -14.24 71.71 10.57
C SER A 349 -14.92 70.50 11.21
N HIS A 350 -15.93 69.97 10.54
CA HIS A 350 -16.65 68.77 10.95
C HIS A 350 -16.42 67.65 9.93
N THR A 351 -16.09 66.44 10.40
CA THR A 351 -15.79 65.30 9.52
C THR A 351 -16.86 64.22 9.61
N LEU A 352 -17.44 63.89 8.47
CA LEU A 352 -18.33 62.77 8.23
C LEU A 352 -17.56 61.65 7.53
N VAL A 353 -17.95 60.40 7.79
CA VAL A 353 -17.23 59.22 7.28
C VAL A 353 -18.18 58.38 6.45
N ILE A 354 -17.76 58.07 5.23
CA ILE A 354 -18.47 57.30 4.22
C ILE A 354 -17.75 55.95 4.06
N GLU A 355 -18.54 54.88 4.04
CA GLU A 355 -18.07 53.53 3.73
C GLU A 355 -18.44 53.18 2.29
N PRO A 356 -17.47 53.18 1.35
CA PRO A 356 -17.69 52.69 0.00
C PRO A 356 -17.90 51.18 0.04
N ARG A 357 -19.04 50.71 -0.47
CA ARG A 357 -19.39 49.28 -0.49
C ARG A 357 -19.82 48.84 -1.87
N ASP A 358 -19.45 47.63 -2.25
CA ASP A 358 -19.86 47.03 -3.52
C ASP A 358 -21.33 46.54 -3.48
N GLU A 359 -21.82 46.01 -4.62
CA GLU A 359 -23.19 45.49 -4.75
C GLU A 359 -23.52 44.36 -3.75
N PHE A 360 -22.50 43.65 -3.26
CA PHE A 360 -22.61 42.56 -2.29
C PHE A 360 -22.34 42.99 -0.85
N ASN A 361 -22.24 44.31 -0.60
CA ASN A 361 -22.02 44.91 0.70
C ASN A 361 -20.61 44.67 1.28
N ASN A 362 -19.62 44.36 0.45
CA ASN A 362 -18.22 44.30 0.86
C ASN A 362 -17.63 45.71 0.91
N LEU A 363 -16.73 45.96 1.87
CA LEU A 363 -16.00 47.23 1.93
C LEU A 363 -15.02 47.30 0.76
N CYS A 364 -15.13 48.34 -0.06
CA CYS A 364 -14.27 48.52 -1.22
C CYS A 364 -12.82 48.79 -0.81
N HIS A 365 -11.90 48.26 -1.62
CA HIS A 365 -10.47 48.47 -1.46
C HIS A 365 -9.92 49.07 -2.74
N PHE A 366 -9.39 50.28 -2.65
CA PHE A 366 -8.84 51.02 -3.80
C PHE A 366 -7.33 50.77 -3.90
N ARG A 367 -6.83 50.61 -5.12
CA ARG A 367 -5.39 50.51 -5.37
C ARG A 367 -4.75 51.89 -5.28
N PRO A 368 -3.42 51.99 -5.10
CA PRO A 368 -2.73 53.28 -5.05
C PRO A 368 -2.88 54.12 -6.33
N GLU A 369 -3.24 53.48 -7.45
CA GLU A 369 -3.44 54.11 -8.76
C GLU A 369 -4.87 54.62 -8.95
N ASP A 370 -5.82 54.12 -8.16
CA ASP A 370 -7.23 54.49 -8.25
C ASP A 370 -7.47 55.82 -7.52
N ASP A 371 -8.38 56.64 -8.01
CA ASP A 371 -8.90 57.80 -7.28
C ASP A 371 -10.15 57.38 -6.48
N PRO A 372 -10.06 57.22 -5.15
CA PRO A 372 -11.17 56.72 -4.33
C PRO A 372 -12.31 57.72 -4.16
N VAL A 373 -12.05 58.99 -4.49
CA VAL A 373 -12.98 60.12 -4.33
C VAL A 373 -13.62 60.49 -5.68
N ALA A 374 -13.14 59.92 -6.78
CA ALA A 374 -13.74 60.12 -8.09
C ALA A 374 -15.24 59.77 -8.11
N GLY A 375 -16.05 60.70 -8.62
CA GLY A 375 -17.50 60.53 -8.76
C GLY A 375 -18.34 60.95 -7.55
N TYR A 376 -17.72 61.29 -6.42
CA TYR A 376 -18.44 61.88 -5.29
C TYR A 376 -18.68 63.37 -5.51
N THR A 377 -19.94 63.81 -5.42
CA THR A 377 -20.33 65.22 -5.44
C THR A 377 -21.10 65.59 -4.19
N VAL A 378 -20.79 66.76 -3.61
CA VAL A 378 -21.41 67.24 -2.38
C VAL A 378 -22.13 68.54 -2.66
N HIS A 379 -23.45 68.53 -2.50
CA HIS A 379 -24.30 69.71 -2.63
C HIS A 379 -24.83 70.09 -1.25
N ILE A 380 -24.57 71.33 -0.83
CA ILE A 380 -25.02 71.88 0.44
C ILE A 380 -25.90 73.08 0.14
N SER A 381 -27.17 73.01 0.54
CA SER A 381 -28.17 74.06 0.32
C SER A 381 -28.88 74.42 1.61
N GLN A 382 -29.33 75.68 1.70
CA GLN A 382 -30.11 76.15 2.83
C GLN A 382 -31.59 75.77 2.63
N ILE A 383 -32.18 75.12 3.64
CA ILE A 383 -33.61 74.76 3.61
C ILE A 383 -34.45 76.03 3.46
N GLY A 384 -35.27 76.10 2.41
CA GLY A 384 -36.15 77.22 2.13
C GLY A 384 -35.56 78.33 1.25
N ALA A 385 -34.29 78.23 0.86
CA ALA A 385 -33.68 79.09 -0.17
C ALA A 385 -33.70 78.36 -1.54
N ALA A 386 -33.92 79.11 -2.62
CA ALA A 386 -33.88 78.54 -3.98
C ALA A 386 -32.43 78.33 -4.41
N ASP A 387 -31.96 77.07 -4.49
CA ASP A 387 -30.67 76.59 -5.04
C ASP A 387 -29.54 77.63 -5.15
N THR A 388 -29.30 78.37 -4.07
CA THR A 388 -28.22 79.34 -3.99
C THR A 388 -27.12 78.69 -3.17
N GLU A 389 -25.92 78.62 -3.74
CA GLU A 389 -24.74 78.19 -3.00
C GLU A 389 -24.59 79.08 -1.75
N ILE A 390 -24.39 78.44 -0.60
CA ILE A 390 -24.23 79.17 0.66
C ILE A 390 -22.82 79.78 0.67
N PRO A 391 -22.66 81.12 0.65
CA PRO A 391 -21.36 81.74 0.74
C PRO A 391 -20.69 81.37 2.07
N GLY A 392 -19.40 81.02 2.02
CA GLY A 392 -18.64 80.68 3.23
C GLY A 392 -18.64 79.19 3.63
N VAL A 393 -19.25 78.31 2.82
CA VAL A 393 -19.21 76.86 3.04
C VAL A 393 -18.17 76.22 2.13
N THR A 394 -17.25 75.45 2.71
CA THR A 394 -16.28 74.65 1.95
C THR A 394 -16.37 73.18 2.34
N ASN A 395 -16.20 72.29 1.37
CA ASN A 395 -16.12 70.85 1.61
C ASN A 395 -14.85 70.26 0.98
N ASN A 396 -14.35 69.17 1.57
CA ASN A 396 -13.23 68.40 1.05
C ASN A 396 -13.49 66.90 1.28
N LEU A 397 -13.12 66.08 0.31
CA LEU A 397 -13.19 64.63 0.39
C LEU A 397 -11.78 64.05 0.34
N ASP A 398 -11.46 63.20 1.31
CA ASP A 398 -10.18 62.53 1.43
C ASP A 398 -10.38 61.04 1.67
N TYR A 399 -9.43 60.20 1.24
CA TYR A 399 -9.50 58.76 1.44
C TYR A 399 -8.51 58.31 2.50
N ASP A 400 -9.03 57.68 3.55
CA ASP A 400 -8.23 57.06 4.58
C ASP A 400 -7.94 55.60 4.22
N SER A 401 -6.76 55.35 3.67
CA SER A 401 -6.32 54.02 3.26
C SER A 401 -6.16 53.04 4.42
N ALA A 402 -6.00 53.51 5.66
CA ALA A 402 -5.90 52.63 6.82
C ALA A 402 -7.27 52.10 7.26
N SER A 403 -8.32 52.92 7.12
CA SER A 403 -9.69 52.51 7.46
C SER A 403 -10.55 52.12 6.25
N LEU A 404 -10.01 52.27 5.04
CA LEU A 404 -10.68 52.06 3.75
C LEU A 404 -11.96 52.90 3.59
N ARG A 405 -11.98 54.10 4.17
CA ARG A 405 -13.16 54.97 4.23
C ARG A 405 -12.88 56.32 3.60
N VAL A 406 -13.92 56.91 3.02
CA VAL A 406 -13.89 58.29 2.51
C VAL A 406 -14.33 59.24 3.61
N LYS A 407 -13.59 60.31 3.83
CA LYS A 407 -13.86 61.35 4.83
C LYS A 407 -14.35 62.61 4.13
N LEU A 408 -15.58 63.03 4.42
CA LEU A 408 -16.13 64.31 4.03
C LEU A 408 -15.91 65.32 5.15
N THR A 409 -15.05 66.31 4.93
CA THR A 409 -14.86 67.42 5.86
C THR A 409 -15.60 68.64 5.36
N VAL A 410 -16.47 69.20 6.20
CA VAL A 410 -17.24 70.42 5.94
C VAL A 410 -16.84 71.51 6.91
N PHE A 411 -16.75 72.74 6.42
CA PHE A 411 -16.41 73.93 7.19
C PHE A 411 -17.39 75.05 6.84
N PHE A 412 -17.87 75.75 7.87
CA PHE A 412 -18.80 76.86 7.77
C PHE A 412 -18.13 78.11 8.34
N SER A 413 -17.93 79.14 7.53
CA SER A 413 -17.48 80.44 8.01
C SER A 413 -18.60 81.17 8.75
N LYS A 414 -18.22 82.16 9.55
CA LYS A 414 -19.14 83.10 10.19
C LYS A 414 -19.90 83.99 9.22
#